data_AF-A0A7S2LVU4-F1
#
_entry.id   AF-A0A7S2LVU4-F1
#
_cell.length_a   1.000
_cell.length_b   1.000
_cell.length_c   1.000
_cell.angle_alpha   90.00
_cell.angle_beta   90.00
_cell.angle_gamma   90.00
#
_symmetry.space_group_name_H-M   'P 1'
#
loop_
_entity.id
_entity.type
_entity.pdbx_description
1 polymer ?
#
loop_
_entity_poly.entity_id
_entity_poly.type
_entity_poly.pdbx_seq_one_letter_code
_entity_poly.pdbx_strand_id
1 'polypeptide(L)'
;LNAHFSPTRAEEPSFARRLRHALCRRAVGGWDAVVFFDFAGLPQAPRSEDEERVFRQCLPHMGMMYSMFPTMVLHEVTPGTHGYLESGWCFCEFETARLGRQLAEYSLGAAQALGRAPEVLDDRHLDDQNWEAFASTLEAELEHKRFYYPSDADSVRSIVNAFALKRMLLDAIEAGDTARLRSVLGRLQARQLAQTTLDQPVNSALETPLHVAVRKNNGTAVAELLGVG
;
A
#
# COMPACT_ATOMS: atom_id res chain seq x y z
N LEU A 1 13.65 16.39 -10.54
CA LEU A 1 12.22 16.66 -10.83
C LEU A 1 11.99 17.33 -12.19
N ASN A 2 12.46 18.56 -12.47
CA ASN A 2 12.21 19.24 -13.75
C ASN A 2 12.68 18.49 -15.02
N ALA A 3 13.79 17.75 -14.96
CA ALA A 3 14.28 16.95 -16.08
C ALA A 3 13.43 15.71 -16.42
N HIS A 4 12.60 15.24 -15.47
CA HIS A 4 11.73 14.07 -15.66
C HIS A 4 10.28 14.44 -16.01
N PHE A 5 9.84 15.64 -15.62
CA PHE A 5 8.49 16.15 -15.91
C PHE A 5 8.44 17.15 -17.07
N SER A 6 9.58 17.70 -17.49
CA SER A 6 9.64 18.45 -18.75
C SER A 6 9.84 17.46 -19.90
N PRO A 7 8.97 17.46 -20.94
CA PRO A 7 9.23 16.71 -22.14
C PRO A 7 10.42 17.36 -22.87
N THR A 8 11.64 16.94 -22.54
CA THR A 8 12.79 17.22 -23.41
C THR A 8 12.52 16.49 -24.72
N ARG A 9 12.25 17.31 -25.76
CA ARG A 9 12.01 16.91 -27.15
C ARG A 9 12.98 15.82 -27.61
N ALA A 10 12.48 14.60 -27.74
CA ALA A 10 13.10 13.55 -28.53
C ALA A 10 11.99 12.84 -29.32
N GLU A 11 12.00 13.11 -30.63
CA GLU A 11 11.25 12.46 -31.72
C GLU A 11 9.71 12.35 -31.59
N GLU A 12 9.01 13.06 -32.48
CA GLU A 12 7.55 13.00 -32.52
C GLU A 12 7.04 11.58 -32.83
N PRO A 13 6.18 10.98 -31.98
CA PRO A 13 5.61 9.67 -32.26
C PRO A 13 4.71 9.72 -33.51
N SER A 14 4.70 8.63 -34.28
CA SER A 14 3.85 8.48 -35.46
C SER A 14 2.36 8.69 -35.13
N PHE A 15 1.57 9.13 -36.10
CA PHE A 15 0.13 9.35 -35.95
C PHE A 15 -0.61 8.13 -35.38
N ALA A 16 -0.23 6.92 -35.79
CA ALA A 16 -0.81 5.67 -35.27
C ALA A 16 -0.50 5.46 -33.77
N ARG A 17 0.70 5.83 -33.31
CA ARG A 17 1.07 5.80 -31.89
C ARG A 17 0.32 6.89 -31.10
N ARG A 18 0.09 8.07 -31.68
CA ARG A 18 -0.77 9.12 -31.09
C ARG A 18 -2.22 8.65 -30.96
N LEU A 19 -2.77 7.98 -31.98
CA LEU A 19 -4.14 7.49 -31.99
C LEU A 19 -4.36 6.36 -30.98
N ARG A 20 -3.43 5.39 -30.92
CA ARG A 20 -3.47 4.30 -29.92
C ARG A 20 -3.35 4.85 -28.50
N HIS A 21 -2.50 5.86 -28.31
CA HIS A 21 -2.35 6.53 -27.02
C HIS A 21 -3.57 7.38 -26.66
N ALA A 22 -4.23 8.04 -27.63
CA ALA A 22 -5.46 8.80 -27.42
C ALA A 22 -6.67 7.90 -27.12
N LEU A 23 -6.76 6.74 -27.78
CA LEU A 23 -7.86 5.79 -27.60
C LEU A 23 -7.68 4.89 -26.37
N CYS A 24 -6.44 4.70 -25.88
CA CYS A 24 -6.15 3.91 -24.67
C CYS A 24 -5.87 4.77 -23.43
N ARG A 25 -5.88 6.11 -23.52
CA ARG A 25 -5.74 6.97 -22.35
C ARG A 25 -7.07 7.06 -21.60
N ARG A 26 -7.06 6.54 -20.38
CA ARG A 26 -7.93 6.98 -19.28
C ARG A 26 -7.96 8.52 -19.25
N ALA A 27 -9.06 9.10 -18.77
CA ALA A 27 -9.37 10.54 -18.75
C ALA A 27 -8.39 11.46 -17.98
N VAL A 28 -7.16 11.02 -17.71
CA VAL A 28 -6.09 11.78 -17.06
C VAL A 28 -4.99 12.03 -18.09
N GLY A 29 -5.27 12.99 -18.99
CA GLY A 29 -4.35 13.46 -20.02
C GLY A 29 -3.53 14.63 -19.52
N GLY A 30 -2.44 14.34 -18.81
CA GLY A 30 -1.56 15.32 -18.17
C GLY A 30 -1.02 14.65 -16.91
N TRP A 31 0.28 14.73 -16.63
CA TRP A 31 0.85 14.14 -15.42
C TRP A 31 0.48 14.98 -14.21
N ASP A 32 -0.83 15.09 -13.92
CA ASP A 32 -1.34 15.58 -12.67
C ASP A 32 -1.05 14.50 -11.63
N ALA A 33 0.22 14.43 -11.23
CA ALA A 33 0.62 13.71 -10.05
C ALA A 33 0.06 14.52 -8.87
N VAL A 34 -0.87 13.93 -8.12
CA VAL A 34 -1.20 14.46 -6.80
C VAL A 34 0.01 14.15 -5.92
N VAL A 35 0.91 15.12 -5.80
CA VAL A 35 2.03 15.04 -4.87
C VAL A 35 1.47 15.38 -3.49
N PHE A 36 1.14 14.34 -2.75
CA PHE A 36 0.99 14.47 -1.31
C PHE A 36 2.40 14.66 -0.75
N PHE A 37 2.75 15.89 -0.41
CA PHE A 37 3.72 16.09 0.64
C PHE A 37 3.04 15.53 1.87
N ASP A 38 3.57 14.44 2.43
CA ASP A 38 3.04 13.87 3.66
C ASP A 38 3.16 14.92 4.79
N PHE A 39 2.11 15.72 4.86
CA PHE A 39 1.64 16.57 5.95
C PHE A 39 0.34 15.97 6.51
N ALA A 40 -0.03 14.73 6.09
CA ALA A 40 -1.21 14.02 6.58
C ALA A 40 -0.99 13.52 8.02
N GLY A 41 0.25 13.53 8.50
CA GLY A 41 0.52 13.79 9.90
C GLY A 41 0.43 15.28 10.22
N LEU A 42 -0.66 15.70 10.89
CA LEU A 42 -0.63 16.80 11.87
C LEU A 42 0.73 16.86 12.58
N PRO A 43 1.23 18.05 13.01
CA PRO A 43 2.50 18.18 13.72
C PRO A 43 2.75 16.96 14.62
N GLN A 44 3.75 16.15 14.28
CA GLN A 44 3.99 14.86 14.96
C GLN A 44 4.16 15.08 16.47
N ALA A 45 4.56 16.30 16.86
CA ALA A 45 4.32 16.88 18.16
C ALA A 45 4.58 18.40 18.17
N PRO A 46 4.07 19.12 19.20
CA PRO A 46 2.98 18.69 20.07
C PRO A 46 1.61 18.91 19.40
N ARG A 47 0.75 17.89 19.45
CA ARG A 47 -0.67 18.00 19.06
C ARG A 47 -1.50 18.45 20.27
N SER A 48 -2.53 19.24 20.02
CA SER A 48 -3.62 19.44 20.99
C SER A 48 -4.41 18.15 21.23
N GLU A 49 -5.19 18.08 22.30
CA GLU A 49 -6.03 16.90 22.60
C GLU A 49 -7.05 16.62 21.49
N ASP A 50 -7.62 17.67 20.89
CA ASP A 50 -8.57 17.55 19.78
C ASP A 50 -7.88 17.01 18.52
N GLU A 51 -6.67 17.48 18.21
CA GLU A 51 -5.87 16.99 17.08
C GLU A 51 -5.45 15.53 17.27
N GLU A 52 -5.03 15.14 18.48
CA GLU A 52 -4.67 13.75 18.79
C GLU A 52 -5.89 12.83 18.68
N ARG A 53 -7.07 13.28 19.12
CA ARG A 53 -8.31 12.51 18.95
C ARG A 53 -8.63 12.28 17.48
N VAL A 54 -8.59 13.32 16.64
CA VAL A 54 -8.82 13.20 15.19
C VAL A 54 -7.76 12.29 14.55
N PHE A 55 -6.49 12.48 14.91
CA PHE A 55 -5.40 11.64 14.43
C PHE A 55 -5.66 10.15 14.73
N ARG A 56 -6.02 9.80 15.97
CA ARG A 56 -6.33 8.43 16.37
C ARG A 56 -7.53 7.85 15.64
N GLN A 57 -8.54 8.66 15.32
CA GLN A 57 -9.70 8.24 14.53
C GLN A 57 -9.33 7.97 13.07
N CYS A 58 -8.45 8.78 12.49
CA CYS A 58 -8.03 8.65 11.09
C CYS A 58 -6.96 7.57 10.89
N LEU A 59 -6.14 7.28 11.91
CA LEU A 59 -4.98 6.41 11.82
C LEU A 59 -5.26 5.03 11.20
N PRO A 60 -6.36 4.32 11.54
CA PRO A 60 -6.69 3.03 10.92
C PRO A 60 -6.95 3.11 9.40
N HIS A 61 -7.33 4.29 8.91
CA HIS A 61 -7.66 4.54 7.51
C HIS A 61 -6.49 5.07 6.70
N MET A 62 -5.40 5.50 7.35
CA MET A 62 -4.25 6.13 6.67
C MET A 62 -3.65 5.23 5.59
N GLY A 63 -3.53 3.93 5.87
CA GLY A 63 -3.00 2.97 4.90
C GLY A 63 -3.87 2.83 3.63
N MET A 64 -5.15 3.20 3.67
CA MET A 64 -6.01 3.14 2.49
C MET A 64 -5.46 3.99 1.34
N MET A 65 -4.97 5.20 1.64
CA MET A 65 -4.44 6.11 0.62
C MET A 65 -3.26 5.47 -0.13
N TYR A 66 -2.30 4.92 0.63
CA TYR A 66 -1.11 4.28 0.08
C TYR A 66 -1.42 2.97 -0.66
N SER A 67 -2.50 2.28 -0.29
CA SER A 67 -2.90 1.04 -0.96
C SER A 67 -3.72 1.23 -2.23
N MET A 68 -4.32 2.41 -2.43
CA MET A 68 -5.26 2.67 -3.54
C MET A 68 -4.66 3.49 -4.67
N PHE A 69 -3.70 4.36 -4.35
CA PHE A 69 -3.15 5.33 -5.29
C PHE A 69 -1.67 5.06 -5.54
N PRO A 70 -1.19 5.22 -6.79
CA PRO A 70 0.23 5.14 -7.10
C PRO A 70 1.06 6.00 -6.16
N THR A 71 2.06 5.38 -5.53
CA THR A 71 2.92 6.01 -4.52
C THR A 71 4.34 6.11 -5.05
N MET A 72 4.93 7.30 -4.90
CA MET A 72 6.31 7.61 -5.23
C MET A 72 7.06 8.01 -3.97
N VAL A 73 8.18 7.34 -3.70
CA VAL A 73 9.07 7.70 -2.60
C VAL A 73 10.15 8.66 -3.10
N LEU A 74 10.31 9.78 -2.40
CA LEU A 74 11.38 10.75 -2.63
C LEU A 74 12.46 10.54 -1.57
N HIS A 75 13.73 10.53 -2.01
CA HIS A 75 14.88 10.29 -1.12
C HIS A 75 15.43 11.57 -0.52
N GLU A 76 15.14 12.70 -1.16
CA GLU A 76 15.61 14.01 -0.77
C GLU A 76 14.95 14.48 0.52
N VAL A 77 15.75 14.62 1.57
CA VAL A 77 15.35 15.18 2.86
C VAL A 77 16.14 16.44 3.17
N THR A 78 15.57 17.34 3.99
CA THR A 78 16.28 18.53 4.45
C THR A 78 17.55 18.13 5.23
N PRO A 79 18.71 18.78 5.01
CA PRO A 79 19.92 18.49 5.76
C PRO A 79 19.70 18.47 7.28
N GLY A 80 20.26 17.46 7.97
CA GLY A 80 20.05 17.24 9.40
C GLY A 80 18.80 16.43 9.75
N THR A 81 17.99 16.04 8.76
CA THR A 81 16.86 15.12 8.92
C THR A 81 17.29 13.70 8.52
N HIS A 82 16.69 12.69 9.16
CA HIS A 82 16.88 11.29 8.77
C HIS A 82 16.24 10.99 7.41
N GLY A 83 16.72 9.96 6.71
CA GLY A 83 16.14 9.54 5.43
C GLY A 83 14.70 9.03 5.58
N TYR A 84 13.92 9.08 4.49
CA TYR A 84 12.51 8.63 4.48
C TYR A 84 12.35 7.21 5.05
N LEU A 85 13.17 6.25 4.61
CA LEU A 85 13.08 4.85 5.04
C LEU A 85 13.67 4.57 6.44
N GLU A 86 14.28 5.57 7.07
CA GLU A 86 14.66 5.51 8.49
C GLU A 86 13.48 5.82 9.41
N SER A 87 12.48 6.57 8.95
CA SER A 87 11.26 6.85 9.71
C SER A 87 10.34 5.63 9.73
N GLY A 88 9.87 5.25 10.91
CA GLY A 88 8.97 4.11 11.06
C GLY A 88 7.61 4.33 10.40
N TRP A 89 7.09 5.56 10.45
CA TRP A 89 5.83 5.91 9.77
C TRP A 89 5.98 5.88 8.25
N CYS A 90 7.02 6.52 7.71
CA CYS A 90 7.29 6.51 6.26
C CYS A 90 7.57 5.09 5.74
N PHE A 91 8.22 4.25 6.55
CA PHE A 91 8.39 2.83 6.24
C PHE A 91 7.03 2.09 6.17
N CYS A 92 6.10 2.38 7.08
CA CYS A 92 4.73 1.83 7.05
C CYS A 92 4.02 2.14 5.73
N GLU A 93 4.14 3.38 5.24
CA GLU A 93 3.55 3.85 3.99
C GLU A 93 4.15 3.13 2.79
N PHE A 94 5.47 3.03 2.77
CA PHE A 94 6.20 2.27 1.75
C PHE A 94 5.73 0.82 1.68
N GLU A 95 5.68 0.11 2.82
CA GLU A 95 5.21 -1.28 2.86
C GLU A 95 3.75 -1.40 2.44
N THR A 96 2.89 -0.48 2.86
CA THR A 96 1.48 -0.47 2.50
C THR A 96 1.31 -0.28 0.99
N ALA A 97 2.04 0.66 0.39
CA ALA A 97 2.04 0.88 -1.05
C ALA A 97 2.61 -0.32 -1.81
N ARG A 98 3.65 -0.96 -1.29
CA ARG A 98 4.25 -2.16 -1.88
C ARG A 98 3.25 -3.32 -1.89
N LEU A 99 2.64 -3.61 -0.75
CA LEU A 99 1.61 -4.65 -0.60
C LEU A 99 0.36 -4.33 -1.43
N GLY A 100 0.02 -3.05 -1.58
CA GLY A 100 -1.03 -2.55 -2.47
C GLY A 100 -0.68 -2.60 -3.96
N ARG A 101 0.56 -2.96 -4.33
CA ARG A 101 1.11 -2.87 -5.70
C ARG A 101 0.96 -1.47 -6.30
N GLN A 102 1.14 -0.45 -5.46
CA GLN A 102 1.04 0.96 -5.82
C GLN A 102 2.39 1.64 -5.96
N LEU A 103 3.50 0.99 -5.59
CA LEU A 103 4.82 1.57 -5.86
C LEU A 103 5.06 1.61 -7.37
N ALA A 104 5.19 2.83 -7.91
CA ALA A 104 5.52 3.03 -9.31
C ALA A 104 7.00 2.70 -9.59
N GLU A 105 7.37 2.61 -10.88
CA GLU A 105 8.75 2.42 -11.34
C GLU A 105 9.73 3.44 -10.73
N TYR A 106 9.27 4.65 -10.43
CA TYR A 106 10.07 5.70 -9.80
C TYR A 106 10.52 5.39 -8.36
N SER A 107 9.88 4.43 -7.69
CA SER A 107 10.24 3.99 -6.34
C SER A 107 11.25 2.82 -6.32
N LEU A 108 11.75 2.38 -7.48
CA LEU A 108 12.72 1.27 -7.58
C LEU A 108 13.98 1.52 -6.73
N GLY A 109 14.50 2.74 -6.72
CA GLY A 109 15.67 3.10 -5.89
C GLY A 109 15.38 2.94 -4.39
N ALA A 110 14.15 3.20 -3.94
CA ALA A 110 13.74 2.99 -2.55
C ALA A 110 13.64 1.51 -2.19
N ALA A 111 13.12 0.68 -3.09
CA ALA A 111 13.13 -0.76 -2.90
C ALA A 111 14.56 -1.32 -2.83
N GLN A 112 15.44 -0.87 -3.73
CA GLN A 112 16.85 -1.26 -3.75
C GLN A 112 17.59 -0.86 -2.47
N ALA A 113 17.30 0.31 -1.91
CA ALA A 113 17.92 0.78 -0.66
C ALA A 113 17.59 -0.14 0.54
N LEU A 114 16.46 -0.84 0.52
CA LEU A 114 16.09 -1.86 1.51
C LEU A 114 16.65 -3.26 1.17
N GLY A 115 17.57 -3.35 0.20
CA GLY A 115 18.08 -4.62 -0.30
C GLY A 115 17.02 -5.47 -1.01
N ARG A 116 15.89 -4.88 -1.41
CA ARG A 116 14.81 -5.61 -2.09
C ARG A 116 15.08 -5.61 -3.59
N ALA A 117 15.20 -6.81 -4.15
CA ALA A 117 15.38 -6.96 -5.58
C ALA A 117 14.15 -6.39 -6.32
N PRO A 118 14.30 -5.92 -7.57
CA PRO A 118 13.17 -5.43 -8.36
C PRO A 118 12.03 -6.46 -8.49
N GLU A 119 12.35 -7.76 -8.49
CA GLU A 119 11.35 -8.82 -8.49
C GLU A 119 10.49 -8.85 -7.20
N VAL A 120 10.96 -8.27 -6.09
CA VAL A 120 10.24 -8.17 -4.80
C VAL A 120 9.12 -7.11 -4.84
N LEU A 121 9.08 -6.26 -5.86
CA LEU A 121 7.90 -5.42 -6.13
C LEU A 121 6.74 -6.25 -6.70
N ASP A 122 7.04 -7.42 -7.26
CA ASP A 122 6.05 -8.37 -7.73
C ASP A 122 5.74 -9.38 -6.63
N ASP A 123 5.10 -8.89 -5.57
CA ASP A 123 4.77 -9.59 -4.33
C ASP A 123 3.70 -10.69 -4.49
N ARG A 124 3.62 -11.33 -5.66
CA ARG A 124 2.71 -12.45 -5.97
C ARG A 124 2.90 -13.67 -5.09
N HIS A 125 3.84 -13.65 -4.15
CA HIS A 125 4.26 -14.83 -3.41
C HIS A 125 3.89 -14.80 -1.93
N LEU A 126 3.43 -13.69 -1.34
CA LEU A 126 3.09 -13.72 0.10
C LEU A 126 1.95 -14.72 0.36
N ASP A 127 2.26 -15.86 0.97
CA ASP A 127 1.38 -16.99 1.19
C ASP A 127 1.52 -17.52 2.63
N ASP A 128 0.87 -18.65 2.92
CA ASP A 128 0.90 -19.23 4.25
C ASP A 128 2.30 -19.75 4.65
N GLN A 129 3.15 -20.09 3.69
CA GLN A 129 4.48 -20.66 3.93
C GLN A 129 5.51 -19.57 4.25
N ASN A 130 5.41 -18.41 3.62
CA ASN A 130 6.36 -17.31 3.81
C ASN A 130 5.83 -16.17 4.69
N TRP A 131 4.60 -16.27 5.21
CA TRP A 131 4.06 -15.32 6.19
C TRP A 131 4.99 -15.11 7.39
N GLU A 132 5.53 -16.19 7.96
CA GLU A 132 6.40 -16.12 9.14
C GLU A 132 7.73 -15.40 8.83
N ALA A 133 8.30 -15.68 7.64
CA ALA A 133 9.49 -14.99 7.17
C ALA A 133 9.23 -13.50 6.96
N PHE A 134 8.08 -13.14 6.36
CA PHE A 134 7.67 -11.75 6.21
C PHE A 134 7.52 -11.06 7.58
N ALA A 135 6.80 -11.67 8.52
CA ALA A 135 6.59 -11.11 9.85
C ALA A 135 7.91 -10.92 10.60
N SER A 136 8.83 -11.90 10.52
CA SER A 136 10.15 -11.79 11.14
C SER A 136 11.00 -10.67 10.53
N THR A 137 10.97 -10.51 9.21
CA THR A 137 11.68 -9.41 8.53
C THR A 137 11.08 -8.07 8.92
N LEU A 138 9.75 -7.98 9.02
CA LEU A 138 9.07 -6.76 9.47
C LEU A 138 9.52 -6.37 10.88
N GLU A 139 9.57 -7.30 11.84
CA GLU A 139 10.04 -7.00 13.20
C GLU A 139 11.48 -6.47 13.20
N ALA A 140 12.39 -7.16 12.51
CA ALA A 140 13.79 -6.75 12.43
C ALA A 140 13.95 -5.35 11.81
N GLU A 141 13.14 -5.00 10.80
CA GLU A 141 13.13 -3.66 10.22
C GLU A 141 12.64 -2.62 11.24
N LEU A 142 11.55 -2.89 11.96
CA LEU A 142 10.94 -1.97 12.92
C LEU A 142 11.87 -1.65 14.11
N GLU A 143 12.69 -2.60 14.55
CA GLU A 143 13.71 -2.38 15.59
C GLU A 143 14.75 -1.31 15.21
N HIS A 144 14.97 -1.12 13.91
CA HIS A 144 15.93 -0.14 13.39
C HIS A 144 15.28 1.16 12.91
N LYS A 145 13.94 1.27 12.97
CA LYS A 145 13.25 2.51 12.57
C LYS A 145 13.22 3.54 13.69
N ARG A 146 13.21 4.80 13.28
CA ARG A 146 13.05 5.97 14.14
C ARG A 146 11.56 6.25 14.32
N PHE A 147 11.14 6.30 15.57
CA PHE A 147 9.80 6.75 15.96
C PHE A 147 9.94 7.94 16.90
N TYR A 148 9.00 8.88 16.83
CA TYR A 148 8.90 9.92 17.84
C TYR A 148 8.42 9.31 19.17
N TYR A 149 7.37 8.49 19.12
CA TYR A 149 6.92 7.67 20.24
C TYR A 149 7.25 6.20 19.97
N PRO A 150 8.05 5.53 20.81
CA PRO A 150 8.38 4.11 20.60
C PRO A 150 7.16 3.18 20.47
N SER A 151 6.03 3.53 21.11
CA SER A 151 4.76 2.80 21.01
C SER A 151 4.15 2.80 19.60
N ASP A 152 4.55 3.72 18.73
CA ASP A 152 4.05 3.77 17.36
C ASP A 152 4.52 2.57 16.52
N ALA A 153 5.60 1.91 16.93
CA ALA A 153 6.06 0.66 16.31
C ALA A 153 4.96 -0.41 16.31
N ASP A 154 4.18 -0.52 17.38
CA ASP A 154 3.07 -1.48 17.48
C ASP A 154 1.95 -1.15 16.49
N SER A 155 1.69 0.16 16.30
CA SER A 155 0.68 0.63 15.34
C SER A 155 1.11 0.34 13.92
N VAL A 156 2.36 0.65 13.56
CA VAL A 156 2.93 0.34 12.24
C VAL A 156 2.92 -1.16 11.98
N ARG A 157 3.36 -1.98 12.94
CA ARG A 157 3.30 -3.44 12.85
C ARG A 157 1.89 -3.92 12.53
N SER A 158 0.89 -3.41 13.26
CA SER A 158 -0.51 -3.80 13.09
C SER A 158 -1.04 -3.41 11.70
N ILE A 159 -0.75 -2.19 11.24
CA ILE A 159 -1.16 -1.69 9.93
C ILE A 159 -0.54 -2.55 8.81
N VAL A 160 0.79 -2.73 8.82
CA VAL A 160 1.49 -3.50 7.77
C VAL A 160 0.98 -4.95 7.74
N ASN A 161 0.78 -5.58 8.89
CA ASN A 161 0.23 -6.94 8.96
C ASN A 161 -1.21 -7.03 8.43
N ALA A 162 -2.05 -6.02 8.69
CA ALA A 162 -3.41 -5.97 8.15
C ALA A 162 -3.39 -5.88 6.61
N PHE A 163 -2.51 -5.04 6.05
CA PHE A 163 -2.35 -4.93 4.59
C PHE A 163 -1.76 -6.18 3.95
N ALA A 164 -0.85 -6.85 4.64
CA ALA A 164 -0.28 -8.12 4.17
C ALA A 164 -1.36 -9.20 4.08
N LEU A 165 -2.19 -9.36 5.12
CA LEU A 165 -3.36 -10.26 5.06
C LEU A 165 -4.37 -9.86 3.99
N LYS A 166 -4.64 -8.55 3.82
CA LYS A 166 -5.50 -8.04 2.75
C LYS A 166 -4.99 -8.43 1.37
N ARG A 167 -3.67 -8.33 1.12
CA ARG A 167 -3.05 -8.77 -0.14
C ARG A 167 -3.25 -10.26 -0.37
N MET A 168 -2.95 -11.08 0.64
CA MET A 168 -3.15 -12.54 0.59
C MET A 168 -4.61 -12.92 0.29
N LEU A 169 -5.56 -12.21 0.91
CA LEU A 169 -6.99 -12.39 0.69
C LEU A 169 -7.35 -12.15 -0.78
N LEU A 170 -6.88 -11.03 -1.34
CA LEU A 170 -7.14 -10.68 -2.73
C LEU A 170 -6.49 -11.67 -3.69
N ASP A 171 -5.25 -12.07 -3.47
CA ASP A 171 -4.59 -13.08 -4.29
C ASP A 171 -5.36 -14.42 -4.26
N ALA A 172 -5.87 -14.84 -3.10
CA ALA A 172 -6.69 -16.05 -2.98
C ALA A 172 -8.01 -15.94 -3.75
N ILE A 173 -8.70 -14.79 -3.67
CA ILE A 173 -9.94 -14.54 -4.43
C ILE A 173 -9.66 -14.58 -5.93
N GLU A 174 -8.59 -13.91 -6.38
CA GLU A 174 -8.21 -13.84 -7.79
C GLU A 174 -7.81 -15.20 -8.37
N ALA A 175 -7.15 -16.04 -7.57
CA ALA A 175 -6.73 -17.39 -7.93
C ALA A 175 -7.85 -18.45 -7.81
N GLY A 176 -8.97 -18.13 -7.16
CA GLY A 176 -10.01 -19.12 -6.86
C GLY A 176 -9.65 -20.08 -5.72
N ASP A 177 -8.61 -19.77 -4.93
CA ASP A 177 -8.11 -20.64 -3.86
C ASP A 177 -8.94 -20.47 -2.58
N THR A 178 -9.96 -21.32 -2.46
CA THR A 178 -10.89 -21.27 -1.31
C THR A 178 -10.22 -21.68 0.01
N ALA A 179 -9.25 -22.60 -0.03
CA ALA A 179 -8.58 -23.06 1.18
C ALA A 179 -7.75 -21.92 1.79
N ARG A 180 -6.97 -21.24 0.94
CA ARG A 180 -6.19 -20.07 1.35
C ARG A 180 -7.09 -18.90 1.76
N LEU A 181 -8.19 -18.66 1.06
CA LEU A 181 -9.18 -17.64 1.43
C LEU A 181 -9.66 -17.85 2.88
N ARG A 182 -10.08 -19.06 3.24
CA ARG A 182 -10.53 -19.39 4.62
C ARG A 182 -9.42 -19.24 5.65
N SER A 183 -8.20 -19.69 5.33
CA SER A 183 -7.02 -19.52 6.18
C SER A 183 -6.79 -18.04 6.51
N VAL A 184 -6.80 -17.18 5.50
CA VAL A 184 -6.60 -15.72 5.67
C VAL A 184 -7.75 -15.08 6.44
N LEU A 185 -9.01 -15.44 6.16
CA LEU A 185 -10.17 -14.94 6.91
C LEU A 185 -10.10 -15.32 8.39
N GLY A 186 -9.72 -16.55 8.70
CA GLY A 186 -9.51 -16.99 10.09
C GLY A 186 -8.42 -16.18 10.81
N ARG A 187 -7.32 -15.85 10.14
CA ARG A 187 -6.26 -14.97 10.69
C ARG A 187 -6.75 -13.54 10.92
N LEU A 188 -7.54 -13.00 9.99
CA LEU A 188 -8.15 -11.68 10.14
C LEU A 188 -9.13 -11.64 11.33
N GLN A 189 -9.96 -12.66 11.49
CA GLN A 189 -10.89 -12.78 12.62
C GLN A 189 -10.16 -12.93 13.95
N ALA A 190 -9.15 -13.80 14.03
CA ALA A 190 -8.34 -13.99 15.24
C ALA A 190 -7.66 -12.70 15.73
N ARG A 191 -7.39 -11.77 14.80
CA ARG A 191 -6.79 -10.45 15.07
C ARG A 191 -7.81 -9.32 15.20
N GLN A 192 -9.11 -9.60 15.08
CA GLN A 192 -10.20 -8.60 15.07
C GLN A 192 -10.05 -7.55 13.95
N LEU A 193 -9.44 -7.93 12.81
CA LEU A 193 -9.21 -7.06 11.66
C LEU A 193 -10.19 -7.31 10.50
N ALA A 194 -10.99 -8.38 10.58
CA ALA A 194 -11.86 -8.81 9.48
C ALA A 194 -12.77 -7.70 8.95
N GLN A 195 -13.60 -7.10 9.81
CA GLN A 195 -14.53 -6.04 9.38
C GLN A 195 -13.78 -4.87 8.71
N THR A 196 -12.78 -4.33 9.40
CA THR A 196 -12.01 -3.19 8.89
C THR A 196 -11.30 -3.50 7.58
N THR A 197 -10.81 -4.73 7.38
CA THR A 197 -10.13 -5.10 6.13
C THR A 197 -11.10 -5.36 4.97
N LEU A 198 -12.27 -5.95 5.26
CA LEU A 198 -13.26 -6.31 4.25
C LEU A 198 -14.04 -5.11 3.71
N ASP A 199 -14.22 -4.06 4.53
CA ASP A 199 -14.90 -2.84 4.10
C ASP A 199 -13.97 -1.88 3.34
N GLN A 200 -12.66 -2.09 3.44
CA GLN A 200 -11.71 -1.20 2.80
C GLN A 200 -11.68 -1.37 1.28
N PRO A 201 -11.64 -0.26 0.53
CA PRO A 201 -11.38 -0.30 -0.89
C PRO A 201 -9.98 -0.86 -1.19
N VAL A 202 -9.85 -1.56 -2.31
CA VAL A 202 -8.64 -2.27 -2.74
C VAL A 202 -8.02 -1.68 -4.00
N ASN A 203 -8.70 -0.70 -4.61
CA ASN A 203 -8.23 0.02 -5.79
C ASN A 203 -8.94 1.38 -5.93
N SER A 204 -8.53 2.15 -6.94
CA SER A 204 -9.08 3.47 -7.26
C SER A 204 -10.54 3.48 -7.72
N ALA A 205 -11.13 2.31 -8.01
CA ALA A 205 -12.56 2.18 -8.32
C ALA A 205 -13.40 1.93 -7.05
N LEU A 206 -12.79 1.98 -5.87
CA LEU A 206 -13.42 1.71 -4.58
C LEU A 206 -14.01 0.29 -4.46
N GLU A 207 -13.49 -0.67 -5.24
CA GLU A 207 -13.86 -2.08 -5.08
C GLU A 207 -13.43 -2.56 -3.69
N THR A 208 -14.25 -3.38 -3.03
CA THR A 208 -13.90 -4.13 -1.82
C THR A 208 -13.55 -5.57 -2.19
N PRO A 209 -13.02 -6.41 -1.28
CA PRO A 209 -12.80 -7.84 -1.55
C PRO A 209 -14.07 -8.55 -2.09
N LEU A 210 -15.26 -8.18 -1.60
CA LEU A 210 -16.53 -8.70 -2.10
C LEU A 210 -16.78 -8.33 -3.57
N HIS A 211 -16.56 -7.06 -3.94
CA HIS A 211 -16.68 -6.61 -5.32
C HIS A 211 -15.73 -7.39 -6.24
N VAL A 212 -14.49 -7.64 -5.80
CA VAL A 212 -13.51 -8.44 -6.56
C VAL A 212 -13.98 -9.88 -6.73
N ALA A 213 -14.52 -10.52 -5.67
CA ALA A 213 -15.04 -11.89 -5.74
C ALA A 213 -16.21 -12.03 -6.73
N VAL A 214 -17.15 -11.08 -6.70
CA VAL A 214 -18.28 -11.01 -7.64
C VAL A 214 -17.78 -10.85 -9.08
N ARG A 215 -16.87 -9.90 -9.32
CA ARG A 215 -16.29 -9.66 -10.66
C ARG A 215 -15.55 -10.88 -11.22
N LYS A 216 -14.95 -11.68 -10.35
CA LYS A 216 -14.27 -12.94 -10.72
C LYS A 216 -15.21 -14.14 -10.87
N ASN A 217 -16.52 -13.95 -10.67
CA ASN A 217 -17.53 -15.01 -10.65
C ASN A 217 -17.17 -16.15 -9.67
N ASN A 218 -16.56 -15.80 -8.53
CA ASN A 218 -16.14 -16.76 -7.52
C ASN A 218 -17.22 -16.86 -6.43
N GLY A 219 -18.27 -17.64 -6.71
CA GLY A 219 -19.43 -17.79 -5.81
C GLY A 219 -19.07 -18.32 -4.42
N THR A 220 -18.07 -19.20 -4.33
CA THR A 220 -17.57 -19.69 -3.04
C THR A 220 -16.95 -18.55 -2.24
N ALA A 221 -16.10 -17.73 -2.85
CA ALA A 221 -15.52 -16.58 -2.15
C ALA A 221 -16.58 -15.57 -1.70
N VAL A 222 -17.61 -15.33 -2.52
CA VAL A 222 -18.75 -14.49 -2.13
C VAL A 222 -19.43 -15.04 -0.88
N ALA A 223 -19.71 -16.34 -0.83
CA ALA A 223 -20.35 -16.97 0.33
C ALA A 223 -19.48 -16.88 1.59
N GLU A 224 -18.17 -17.14 1.48
CA GLU A 224 -17.24 -17.02 2.62
C GLU A 224 -17.15 -15.57 3.13
N LEU A 225 -17.04 -14.59 2.23
CA LEU A 225 -16.95 -13.17 2.61
C LEU A 225 -18.23 -12.66 3.28
N LEU A 226 -19.40 -13.08 2.81
CA LEU A 226 -20.70 -12.74 3.41
C LEU A 226 -20.97 -13.46 4.73
N GLY A 227 -20.32 -14.60 4.98
CA GLY A 227 -20.45 -15.34 6.24
C GLY A 227 -19.59 -14.79 7.39
N VAL A 228 -18.64 -13.90 7.08
CA VAL A 228 -17.71 -13.31 8.06
C VAL A 228 -18.18 -11.95 8.58
N GLY A 229 -18.99 -11.22 7.80
CA GLY A 229 -19.59 -9.92 8.18
C GLY A 229 -20.95 -10.11 8.83
#